data_AF-V8ARS4-F1
#
_entry.id   AF-V8ARS4-F1
#
_cell.length_a   1.000
_cell.length_b   1.000
_cell.length_c   1.000
_cell.angle_alpha   90.00
_cell.angle_beta   90.00
_cell.angle_gamma   90.00
#
_symmetry.space_group_name_H-M   'P 1'
#
loop_
_entity.id
_entity.type
_entity.pdbx_description
1 polymer ?
#
loop_
_entity_poly.entity_id
_entity_poly.type
_entity_poly.pdbx_seq_one_letter_code
_entity_poly.pdbx_strand_id
1 'polypeptide(L)'
;MALFQKKKYIKINPNRSTVQGEMTKPEVPDELFAKCPACKHSIYSQDLGASKICPHCSYNFRITAPERLKLLVDSDSFTEMYTGIESKNPLDFPNYAEKLAATKEKTGLDEAVMTGTALIKGQKVALAIMDSTFIMASMGTVVGEKITRLFEMATAEQLPVVIFTASGGARMQEGIMSLMQMAKISAAVKKHSNAGLLYITVLTDPTTGGVTASFAMLGDIILLNLSP
;
A
#
# COMPACT_ATOMS: atom_id res chain seq x y z
N MET A 1 50.36 72.37 -8.94
CA MET A 1 51.31 71.43 -8.31
C MET A 1 50.58 70.61 -7.26
N ALA A 2 50.58 69.29 -7.44
CA ALA A 2 50.26 68.19 -6.52
C ALA A 2 49.23 68.43 -5.38
N LEU A 3 47.95 68.20 -5.68
CA LEU A 3 46.97 67.68 -4.72
C LEU A 3 46.71 66.21 -5.09
N PHE A 4 46.47 65.35 -4.10
CA PHE A 4 46.26 63.89 -4.15
C PHE A 4 47.50 63.00 -3.90
N GLN A 5 47.96 62.97 -2.65
CA GLN A 5 48.60 61.77 -2.11
C GLN A 5 47.53 60.67 -1.93
N LYS A 6 47.66 59.57 -2.67
CA LYS A 6 46.81 58.38 -2.50
C LYS A 6 47.15 57.69 -1.17
N LYS A 7 46.17 57.57 -0.27
CA LYS A 7 46.28 56.69 0.90
C LYS A 7 46.35 55.23 0.42
N LYS A 8 47.35 54.48 0.90
CA LYS A 8 47.46 53.03 0.69
C LYS A 8 46.40 52.34 1.55
N TYR A 9 45.39 51.78 0.91
CA TYR A 9 44.47 50.85 1.54
C TYR A 9 45.02 49.43 1.39
N ILE A 10 45.06 48.68 2.49
CA ILE A 10 45.32 47.25 2.45
C ILE A 10 44.07 46.60 1.88
N LYS A 11 44.17 46.00 0.69
CA LYS A 11 43.11 45.15 0.17
C LYS A 11 43.07 43.88 1.02
N ILE A 12 42.08 43.76 1.89
CA ILE A 12 41.74 42.49 2.52
C ILE A 12 41.15 41.65 1.39
N ASN A 13 42.02 40.89 0.71
CA ASN A 13 41.57 39.82 -0.16
C ASN A 13 41.12 38.71 0.80
N PRO A 14 39.83 38.32 0.85
CA PRO A 14 39.45 37.17 1.63
C PRO A 14 40.13 35.96 1.00
N ASN A 15 41.25 35.55 1.58
CA ASN A 15 41.99 34.39 1.17
C ASN A 15 41.10 33.18 1.47
N ARG A 16 40.33 32.75 0.47
CA ARG A 16 39.34 31.67 0.58
C ARG A 16 40.00 30.29 0.51
N SER A 17 41.18 30.17 1.09
CA SER A 17 41.95 28.93 1.16
C SER A 17 42.38 28.72 2.59
N THR A 18 42.02 27.53 3.11
CA THR A 18 42.45 26.91 4.38
C THR A 18 41.75 27.35 5.66
N VAL A 19 40.46 27.02 5.76
CA VAL A 19 39.96 26.25 6.91
C VAL A 19 39.25 25.02 6.35
N GLN A 20 40.02 23.97 6.05
CA GLN A 20 39.49 22.62 5.83
C GLN A 20 39.25 22.00 7.21
N GLY A 21 38.15 22.41 7.83
CA GLY A 21 37.44 21.53 8.76
C GLY A 21 36.17 21.15 8.04
N GLU A 22 36.03 19.89 7.64
CA GLU A 22 34.74 19.36 7.21
C GLU A 22 33.76 19.59 8.37
N MET A 23 32.98 20.66 8.29
CA MET A 23 31.70 20.69 8.99
C MET A 23 30.89 19.61 8.30
N THR A 24 30.95 18.39 8.84
CA THR A 24 29.96 17.36 8.58
C THR A 24 28.62 18.04 8.72
N LYS A 25 27.99 18.34 7.58
CA LYS A 25 26.56 18.67 7.59
C LYS A 25 25.94 17.51 8.35
N PRO A 26 25.20 17.75 9.44
CA PRO A 26 24.44 16.67 10.03
C PRO A 26 23.54 16.15 8.91
N GLU A 27 23.88 14.96 8.40
CA GLU A 27 23.03 14.22 7.48
C GLU A 27 21.80 13.89 8.30
N VAL A 28 20.76 14.71 8.14
CA VAL A 28 19.45 14.40 8.68
C VAL A 28 18.97 13.23 7.84
N PRO A 29 18.75 12.03 8.40
CA PRO A 29 18.21 10.93 7.62
C PRO A 29 16.89 11.36 6.98
N ASP A 30 16.70 11.07 5.69
CA ASP A 30 15.59 11.55 4.85
C ASP A 30 14.17 11.14 5.34
N GLU A 31 14.06 10.45 6.48
CA GLU A 31 12.84 9.81 6.96
C GLU A 31 12.38 10.22 8.37
N LEU A 32 13.02 11.19 9.04
CA LEU A 32 12.59 11.59 10.39
C LEU A 32 11.23 12.30 10.40
N PHE A 33 10.85 12.98 9.31
CA PHE A 33 9.62 13.76 9.26
C PHE A 33 8.75 13.42 8.05
N ALA A 34 7.50 13.06 8.30
CA ALA A 34 6.46 12.86 7.31
C ALA A 34 5.59 14.11 7.20
N LYS A 35 5.38 14.62 5.99
CA LYS A 35 4.46 15.74 5.75
C LYS A 35 3.06 15.23 5.50
N CYS A 36 2.08 15.71 6.27
CA CYS A 36 0.68 15.35 6.06
C CYS A 36 0.17 15.89 4.71
N PRO A 37 -0.40 15.04 3.83
CA PRO A 37 -0.95 15.52 2.56
C PRO A 37 -2.20 16.38 2.72
N ALA A 38 -2.98 16.21 3.79
CA ALA A 38 -4.18 17.00 4.09
C ALA A 38 -3.83 18.37 4.71
N CYS A 39 -3.32 18.39 5.96
CA CYS A 39 -3.07 19.65 6.70
C CYS A 39 -1.69 20.27 6.45
N LYS A 40 -0.81 19.62 5.68
CA LYS A 40 0.57 20.07 5.36
C LYS A 40 1.52 20.18 6.57
N HIS A 41 1.08 19.78 7.77
CA HIS A 41 1.93 19.76 8.95
C HIS A 41 3.05 18.72 8.81
N SER A 42 4.25 19.06 9.30
CA SER A 42 5.37 18.13 9.39
C SER A 42 5.26 17.35 10.69
N ILE A 43 5.14 16.03 10.58
CA ILE A 43 4.95 15.12 11.71
C ILE A 43 6.22 14.31 11.85
N TYR A 44 6.69 14.10 13.07
CA TYR A 44 7.81 13.20 13.30
C TYR A 44 7.36 11.75 13.05
N SER A 45 8.13 10.96 12.31
CA SER A 45 7.70 9.63 11.87
C SER A 45 7.38 8.68 13.04
N GLN A 46 7.97 8.90 14.21
CA GLN A 46 7.66 8.13 15.43
C GLN A 46 6.29 8.51 16.04
N ASP A 47 5.81 9.73 15.81
CA ASP A 47 4.54 10.23 16.36
C ASP A 47 3.32 9.72 15.59
N LEU A 48 3.50 9.22 14.36
CA LEU A 48 2.43 8.64 13.54
C LEU A 48 1.79 7.39 14.16
N GLY A 49 2.51 6.75 15.08
CA GLY A 49 2.08 5.52 15.74
C GLY A 49 1.90 4.35 14.76
N ALA A 50 1.43 3.22 15.28
CA ALA A 50 1.26 2.01 14.47
C ALA A 50 0.16 2.14 13.40
N SER A 51 -0.91 2.88 13.69
CA SER A 51 -2.03 3.11 12.77
C SER A 51 -1.79 4.18 11.71
N LYS A 52 -0.64 4.88 11.77
CA LYS A 52 -0.25 6.00 10.89
C LYS A 52 -1.36 7.03 10.69
N ILE A 53 -1.86 7.59 11.79
CA ILE A 53 -2.89 8.64 11.77
C ILE A 53 -2.24 9.98 12.09
N CYS A 54 -2.56 11.02 11.31
CA CYS A 54 -2.09 12.36 11.59
C CYS A 54 -2.62 12.84 12.96
N PRO A 55 -1.74 13.26 13.91
CA PRO A 55 -2.19 13.75 15.21
C PRO A 55 -2.91 15.11 15.13
N HIS A 56 -2.76 15.85 14.03
CA HIS A 56 -3.33 17.19 13.88
C HIS A 56 -4.69 17.21 13.19
N CYS A 57 -4.88 16.38 12.16
CA CYS A 57 -6.10 16.38 11.34
C CYS A 57 -6.74 15.00 11.21
N SER A 58 -6.23 13.97 11.88
CA SER A 58 -6.75 12.60 11.79
C SER A 58 -6.75 11.99 10.38
N TYR A 59 -6.01 12.58 9.44
CA TYR A 59 -5.76 11.99 8.13
C TYR A 59 -5.08 10.62 8.28
N ASN A 60 -5.65 9.60 7.66
CA ASN A 60 -5.09 8.25 7.65
C ASN A 60 -4.05 8.13 6.54
N PHE A 61 -2.80 7.88 6.92
CA PHE A 61 -1.75 7.55 5.98
C PHE A 61 -1.90 6.11 5.49
N ARG A 62 -1.28 5.82 4.36
CA ARG A 62 -1.24 4.47 3.81
C ARG A 62 -0.38 3.59 4.70
N ILE A 63 -0.93 2.43 5.04
CA ILE A 63 -0.24 1.35 5.72
C ILE A 63 -0.09 0.18 4.76
N THR A 64 1.03 -0.53 4.85
CA THR A 64 1.29 -1.72 4.04
C THR A 64 0.44 -2.89 4.53
N ALA A 65 0.32 -3.95 3.72
CA ALA A 65 -0.42 -5.14 4.11
C ALA A 65 0.14 -5.82 5.37
N PRO A 66 1.47 -5.98 5.55
CA PRO A 66 2.04 -6.51 6.79
C PRO A 66 1.80 -5.61 8.01
N GLU A 67 1.84 -4.28 7.85
CA GLU A 67 1.53 -3.34 8.94
C GLU A 67 0.07 -3.47 9.36
N ARG A 68 -0.85 -3.52 8.39
CA ARG A 68 -2.27 -3.69 8.65
C ARG A 68 -2.57 -5.02 9.32
N LEU A 69 -1.91 -6.09 8.88
CA LEU A 69 -2.06 -7.41 9.47
C LEU A 69 -1.76 -7.36 10.98
N LYS A 70 -0.60 -6.79 11.36
CA LYS A 70 -0.17 -6.65 12.77
C LYS A 70 -1.15 -5.87 13.65
N LEU A 71 -1.91 -4.93 13.07
CA LEU A 71 -2.90 -4.13 13.80
C LEU A 71 -4.23 -4.86 14.00
N LEU A 72 -4.55 -5.82 13.12
CA LEU A 72 -5.88 -6.39 13.01
C LEU A 72 -6.02 -7.74 13.69
N VAL A 73 -5.03 -8.62 13.51
CA VAL A 73 -5.15 -10.03 13.86
C VAL A 73 -4.51 -10.32 15.22
N ASP A 74 -4.97 -11.38 15.85
CA ASP A 74 -4.37 -11.88 17.09
C ASP A 74 -2.94 -12.36 16.79
N SER A 75 -2.02 -12.19 17.74
CA SER A 75 -0.60 -12.55 17.59
C SER A 75 -0.43 -13.99 17.12
N ASP A 76 0.45 -14.18 16.14
CA ASP A 76 0.82 -15.49 15.57
C ASP A 76 -0.34 -16.33 15.01
N SER A 77 -1.47 -15.69 14.67
CA SER A 77 -2.66 -16.39 14.16
C SER A 77 -2.78 -16.43 12.63
N PHE A 78 -2.02 -15.59 11.91
CA PHE A 78 -2.14 -15.50 10.46
C PHE A 78 -1.40 -16.63 9.76
N THR A 79 -2.14 -17.40 8.95
CA THR A 79 -1.59 -18.39 8.04
C THR A 79 -1.80 -17.88 6.62
N GLU A 80 -0.72 -17.45 5.97
CA GLU A 80 -0.77 -16.99 4.58
C GLU A 80 -1.05 -18.16 3.63
N MET A 81 -1.85 -17.91 2.61
CA MET A 81 -2.28 -18.89 1.62
C MET A 81 -2.12 -18.36 0.20
N TYR A 82 -1.97 -19.29 -0.75
CA TYR A 82 -1.89 -19.00 -2.18
C TYR A 82 -0.68 -18.13 -2.56
N THR A 83 0.45 -18.37 -1.90
CA THR A 83 1.76 -17.81 -2.25
C THR A 83 2.39 -18.57 -3.41
N GLY A 84 3.28 -17.91 -4.16
CA GLY A 84 4.03 -18.52 -5.25
C GLY A 84 3.22 -18.69 -6.54
N ILE A 85 2.09 -17.98 -6.69
CA ILE A 85 1.35 -17.96 -7.95
C ILE A 85 2.05 -16.98 -8.89
N GLU A 86 2.62 -17.51 -9.98
CA GLU A 86 3.35 -16.69 -10.93
C GLU A 86 2.42 -15.86 -11.84
N SER A 87 2.68 -14.55 -11.88
CA SER A 87 2.06 -13.64 -12.83
C SER A 87 2.61 -13.89 -14.23
N LYS A 88 1.73 -14.21 -15.19
CA LYS A 88 2.09 -14.40 -16.60
C LYS A 88 2.02 -13.08 -17.37
N ASN A 89 2.71 -13.01 -18.51
CA ASN A 89 2.61 -11.89 -19.45
C ASN A 89 1.81 -12.30 -20.71
N PRO A 90 0.47 -12.43 -20.63
CA PRO A 90 -0.33 -12.98 -21.72
C PRO A 90 -0.40 -12.08 -22.96
N LEU A 91 -0.04 -10.80 -22.84
CA LEU A 91 -0.10 -9.82 -23.92
C LEU A 91 1.29 -9.43 -24.45
N ASP A 92 2.34 -10.13 -24.03
CA ASP A 92 3.75 -9.80 -24.34
C ASP A 92 4.07 -8.31 -24.08
N PHE A 93 3.49 -7.76 -23.00
CA PHE A 93 3.63 -6.35 -22.67
C PHE A 93 5.10 -6.04 -22.31
N PRO A 94 5.70 -5.00 -22.90
CA PRO A 94 7.12 -4.70 -22.70
C PRO A 94 7.42 -4.37 -21.24
N ASN A 95 8.52 -4.90 -20.73
CA ASN A 95 9.05 -4.67 -19.38
C ASN A 95 8.08 -5.05 -18.24
N TYR A 96 7.03 -5.82 -18.50
CA TYR A 96 6.06 -6.19 -17.46
C TYR A 96 6.67 -7.11 -16.40
N ALA A 97 7.38 -8.16 -16.84
CA ALA A 97 8.05 -9.10 -15.95
C ALA A 97 9.12 -8.42 -15.08
N GLU A 98 9.91 -7.52 -15.67
CA GLU A 98 10.93 -6.72 -14.95
C GLU A 98 10.27 -5.82 -13.90
N LYS A 99 9.18 -5.15 -14.26
CA LYS A 99 8.42 -4.32 -13.32
C LYS A 99 7.84 -5.12 -12.16
N LEU A 100 7.34 -6.33 -12.43
CA LEU A 100 6.86 -7.25 -11.39
C LEU A 100 8.01 -7.65 -10.45
N ALA A 101 9.14 -8.11 -11.00
CA ALA A 101 10.30 -8.52 -10.22
C ALA A 101 10.83 -7.39 -9.32
N ALA A 102 11.03 -6.18 -9.88
CA ALA A 102 11.46 -5.01 -9.12
C ALA A 102 10.45 -4.61 -8.02
N THR A 103 9.15 -4.78 -8.27
CA THR A 103 8.12 -4.49 -7.27
C THR A 103 8.12 -5.54 -6.15
N LYS A 104 8.25 -6.83 -6.48
CA LYS A 104 8.39 -7.92 -5.49
C LYS A 104 9.60 -7.69 -4.59
N GLU A 105 10.75 -7.37 -5.17
CA GLU A 105 11.97 -7.06 -4.42
C GLU A 105 11.79 -5.85 -3.48
N LYS A 106 11.17 -4.77 -3.98
CA LYS A 106 10.94 -3.55 -3.20
C LYS A 106 9.95 -3.75 -2.04
N THR A 107 8.90 -4.54 -2.25
CA THR A 107 7.79 -4.67 -1.29
C THR A 107 7.91 -5.89 -0.39
N GLY A 108 8.67 -6.91 -0.80
CA GLY A 108 8.69 -8.22 -0.16
C GLY A 108 7.38 -9.02 -0.33
N LEU A 109 6.45 -8.53 -1.15
CA LEU A 109 5.16 -9.18 -1.41
C LEU A 109 5.23 -10.05 -2.65
N ASP A 110 4.50 -11.16 -2.65
CA ASP A 110 4.37 -12.01 -3.83
C ASP A 110 3.48 -11.35 -4.91
N GLU A 111 2.44 -10.63 -4.52
CA GLU A 111 1.58 -9.84 -5.42
C GLU A 111 0.82 -8.78 -4.60
N ALA A 112 0.04 -7.93 -5.26
CA ALA A 112 -0.77 -6.85 -4.68
C ALA A 112 -1.82 -7.22 -3.62
N VAL A 113 -1.96 -8.49 -3.25
CA VAL A 113 -2.87 -8.93 -2.20
C VAL A 113 -2.25 -10.05 -1.36
N MET A 114 -2.27 -9.89 -0.05
CA MET A 114 -2.03 -10.95 0.92
C MET A 114 -3.35 -11.63 1.25
N THR A 115 -3.38 -12.96 1.23
CA THR A 115 -4.59 -13.76 1.51
C THR A 115 -4.25 -14.86 2.49
N GLY A 116 -5.17 -15.19 3.39
CA GLY A 116 -4.97 -16.27 4.35
C GLY A 116 -6.10 -16.38 5.36
N THR A 117 -5.91 -17.19 6.39
CA THR A 117 -6.80 -17.23 7.55
C THR A 117 -6.12 -16.62 8.76
N ALA A 118 -6.89 -15.95 9.62
CA ALA A 118 -6.41 -15.38 10.88
C ALA A 118 -7.46 -15.52 11.98
N LEU A 119 -7.06 -15.21 13.21
CA LEU A 119 -7.98 -14.95 14.31
C LEU A 119 -8.11 -13.44 14.50
N ILE A 120 -9.34 -12.95 14.67
CA ILE A 120 -9.62 -11.58 15.13
C ILE A 120 -10.45 -11.72 16.40
N LYS A 121 -9.88 -11.38 17.55
CA LYS A 121 -10.53 -11.54 18.87
C LYS A 121 -11.01 -12.99 19.08
N GLY A 122 -10.20 -13.97 18.70
CA GLY A 122 -10.49 -15.40 18.79
C GLY A 122 -11.42 -15.96 17.71
N GLN A 123 -11.96 -15.14 16.80
CA GLN A 123 -12.82 -15.60 15.71
C GLN A 123 -12.00 -15.90 14.46
N LYS A 124 -12.11 -17.12 13.92
CA LYS A 124 -11.43 -17.49 12.67
C LYS A 124 -12.09 -16.79 11.49
N VAL A 125 -11.29 -16.08 10.70
CA VAL A 125 -11.72 -15.33 9.53
C VAL A 125 -10.85 -15.67 8.33
N ALA A 126 -11.45 -15.63 7.14
CA ALA A 126 -10.71 -15.55 5.90
C ALA A 126 -10.40 -14.08 5.60
N LEU A 127 -9.12 -13.75 5.41
CA LEU A 127 -8.63 -12.37 5.34
C LEU A 127 -7.92 -12.12 4.02
N ALA A 128 -8.27 -11.03 3.35
CA ALA A 128 -7.48 -10.45 2.27
C ALA A 128 -7.09 -9.00 2.58
N ILE A 129 -5.83 -8.66 2.32
CA ILE A 129 -5.34 -7.29 2.46
C ILE A 129 -4.63 -6.90 1.16
N MET A 130 -5.19 -5.95 0.43
CA MET A 130 -4.58 -5.38 -0.77
C MET A 130 -3.53 -4.33 -0.38
N ASP A 131 -2.42 -4.27 -1.12
CA ASP A 131 -1.33 -3.32 -0.86
C ASP A 131 -1.03 -2.44 -2.08
N SER A 132 -1.39 -1.16 -1.97
CA SER A 132 -1.18 -0.17 -3.04
C SER A 132 0.29 0.07 -3.41
N THR A 133 1.25 -0.32 -2.57
CA THR A 133 2.69 -0.24 -2.90
C THR A 133 3.07 -1.19 -4.04
N PHE A 134 2.27 -2.23 -4.29
CA PHE A 134 2.47 -3.17 -5.38
C PHE A 134 1.67 -2.76 -6.63
N ILE A 135 2.27 -1.96 -7.52
CA ILE A 135 1.65 -1.49 -8.78
C ILE A 135 0.24 -0.91 -8.54
N MET A 136 0.12 -0.01 -7.54
CA MET A 136 -1.14 0.61 -7.12
C MET A 136 -2.24 -0.41 -6.78
N ALA A 137 -1.86 -1.61 -6.36
CA ALA A 137 -2.76 -2.73 -6.14
C ALA A 137 -3.75 -2.97 -7.29
N SER A 138 -3.30 -2.73 -8.52
CA SER A 138 -4.16 -2.89 -9.68
C SER A 138 -4.53 -4.36 -9.86
N MET A 139 -5.81 -4.67 -10.06
CA MET A 139 -6.29 -6.05 -10.08
C MET A 139 -5.88 -6.75 -11.39
N GLY A 140 -4.96 -7.71 -11.28
CA GLY A 140 -4.56 -8.65 -12.34
C GLY A 140 -5.09 -10.07 -12.08
N THR A 141 -4.70 -11.01 -12.94
CA THR A 141 -5.10 -12.43 -12.88
C THR A 141 -4.74 -13.10 -11.57
N VAL A 142 -3.54 -12.85 -11.03
CA VAL A 142 -3.10 -13.43 -9.75
C VAL A 142 -3.89 -12.86 -8.57
N VAL A 143 -4.13 -11.55 -8.54
CA VAL A 143 -5.01 -10.93 -7.53
C VAL A 143 -6.40 -11.55 -7.57
N GLY A 144 -6.98 -11.69 -8.77
CA GLY A 144 -8.28 -12.31 -8.94
C GLY A 144 -8.31 -13.78 -8.55
N GLU A 145 -7.29 -14.56 -8.87
CA GLU A 145 -7.14 -15.95 -8.44
C GLU A 145 -7.06 -16.08 -6.91
N LYS A 146 -6.19 -15.32 -6.25
CA LYS A 146 -6.01 -15.38 -4.79
C LYS A 146 -7.32 -15.06 -4.05
N ILE A 147 -8.00 -13.98 -4.45
CA ILE A 147 -9.28 -13.59 -3.83
C ILE A 147 -10.38 -14.62 -4.12
N THR A 148 -10.46 -15.14 -5.35
CA THR A 148 -11.45 -16.16 -5.71
C THR A 148 -11.26 -17.42 -4.86
N ARG A 149 -10.03 -17.93 -4.75
CA ARG A 149 -9.73 -19.11 -3.92
C ARG A 149 -10.01 -18.87 -2.45
N LEU A 150 -9.74 -17.66 -1.95
CA LEU A 150 -10.07 -17.29 -0.57
C LEU A 150 -11.58 -17.40 -0.32
N PHE A 151 -12.42 -16.89 -1.21
CA PHE A 151 -13.89 -17.02 -1.09
C PHE A 151 -14.34 -18.48 -1.18
N GLU A 152 -13.79 -19.26 -2.10
CA GLU A 152 -14.14 -20.68 -2.25
C GLU A 152 -13.78 -21.48 -0.99
N MET A 153 -12.58 -21.28 -0.45
CA MET A 153 -12.14 -21.88 0.80
C MET A 153 -13.00 -21.41 1.98
N ALA A 154 -13.24 -20.11 2.12
CA ALA A 154 -14.06 -19.56 3.21
C ALA A 154 -15.50 -20.11 3.15
N THR A 155 -16.03 -20.32 1.95
CA THR A 155 -17.35 -20.93 1.77
C THR A 155 -17.35 -22.41 2.20
N ALA A 156 -16.31 -23.16 1.84
CA ALA A 156 -16.16 -24.56 2.23
C ALA A 156 -15.97 -24.72 3.75
N GLU A 157 -15.20 -23.83 4.38
CA GLU A 157 -14.91 -23.84 5.82
C GLU A 157 -15.97 -23.08 6.66
N GLN A 158 -17.00 -22.50 6.03
CA GLN A 158 -18.03 -21.70 6.69
C GLN A 158 -17.46 -20.53 7.51
N LEU A 159 -16.44 -19.86 6.98
CA LEU A 159 -15.78 -18.72 7.62
C LEU A 159 -16.31 -17.39 7.10
N PRO A 160 -16.41 -16.34 7.94
CA PRO A 160 -16.61 -14.99 7.45
C PRO A 160 -15.39 -14.51 6.66
N VAL A 161 -15.62 -13.69 5.65
CA VAL A 161 -14.58 -13.07 4.82
C VAL A 161 -14.44 -11.59 5.18
N VAL A 162 -13.21 -11.14 5.39
CA VAL A 162 -12.87 -9.71 5.56
C VAL A 162 -11.85 -9.32 4.50
N ILE A 163 -12.16 -8.28 3.71
CA ILE A 163 -11.24 -7.77 2.68
C ILE A 163 -10.95 -6.29 2.91
N PHE A 164 -9.67 -5.94 3.02
CA PHE A 164 -9.21 -4.56 2.94
C PHE A 164 -8.82 -4.25 1.51
N THR A 165 -9.58 -3.36 0.87
CA THR A 165 -9.35 -3.00 -0.53
C THR A 165 -8.50 -1.74 -0.61
N ALA A 166 -7.52 -1.80 -1.49
CA ALA A 166 -6.77 -0.67 -2.00
C ALA A 166 -6.53 -0.98 -3.48
N SER A 167 -6.83 -0.08 -4.40
CA SER A 167 -6.56 -0.23 -5.81
C SER A 167 -6.67 1.08 -6.59
N GLY A 168 -5.75 1.28 -7.51
CA GLY A 168 -5.81 2.26 -8.59
C GLY A 168 -6.61 1.81 -9.82
N GLY A 169 -7.15 0.58 -9.85
CA GLY A 169 -7.97 0.06 -10.95
C GLY A 169 -7.57 -1.34 -11.43
N ALA A 170 -7.78 -1.61 -12.73
CA ALA A 170 -7.42 -2.89 -13.35
C ALA A 170 -5.96 -2.89 -13.85
N ARG A 171 -5.31 -4.06 -13.87
CA ARG A 171 -3.92 -4.22 -14.35
C ARG A 171 -3.88 -4.15 -15.89
N MET A 172 -3.65 -2.96 -16.44
CA MET A 172 -3.66 -2.73 -17.89
C MET A 172 -2.73 -3.67 -18.68
N GLN A 173 -1.63 -4.11 -18.08
CA GLN A 173 -0.65 -5.02 -18.69
C GLN A 173 -1.24 -6.39 -19.04
N GLU A 174 -2.34 -6.78 -18.41
CA GLU A 174 -3.05 -8.04 -18.68
C GLU A 174 -4.38 -7.83 -19.42
N GLY A 175 -4.73 -6.57 -19.74
CA GLY A 175 -5.88 -6.20 -20.57
C GLY A 175 -7.20 -6.82 -20.12
N ILE A 176 -7.89 -7.50 -21.05
CA ILE A 176 -9.21 -8.09 -20.81
C ILE A 176 -9.20 -9.12 -19.66
N MET A 177 -8.07 -9.79 -19.42
CA MET A 177 -7.96 -10.77 -18.33
C MET A 177 -8.12 -10.10 -16.97
N SER A 178 -7.67 -8.86 -16.81
CA SER A 178 -7.88 -8.07 -15.60
C SER A 178 -9.33 -7.66 -15.41
N LEU A 179 -10.01 -7.27 -16.50
CA LEU A 179 -11.43 -6.95 -16.46
C LEU A 179 -12.26 -8.18 -16.03
N MET A 180 -11.95 -9.35 -16.58
CA MET A 180 -12.67 -10.59 -16.27
C MET A 180 -12.52 -11.02 -14.81
N GLN A 181 -11.48 -10.55 -14.10
CA GLN A 181 -11.38 -10.81 -12.65
C GLN A 181 -12.53 -10.18 -11.86
N MET A 182 -13.13 -9.08 -12.33
CA MET A 182 -14.33 -8.51 -11.72
C MET A 182 -15.46 -9.53 -11.68
N ALA A 183 -15.76 -10.15 -12.83
CA ALA A 183 -16.82 -11.14 -12.95
C ALA A 183 -16.51 -12.41 -12.15
N LYS A 184 -15.25 -12.88 -12.22
CA LYS A 184 -14.79 -14.08 -11.51
C LYS A 184 -14.94 -13.95 -9.99
N ILE A 185 -14.41 -12.88 -9.40
CA ILE A 185 -14.51 -12.66 -7.95
C ILE A 185 -15.97 -12.46 -7.56
N SER A 186 -16.74 -11.67 -8.32
CA SER A 186 -18.15 -11.43 -8.03
C SER A 186 -18.98 -12.73 -8.02
N ALA A 187 -18.66 -13.68 -8.90
CA ALA A 187 -19.30 -15.00 -8.89
C ALA A 187 -18.98 -15.80 -7.61
N ALA A 188 -17.73 -15.74 -7.13
CA ALA A 188 -17.33 -16.39 -5.87
C ALA A 188 -17.98 -15.70 -4.64
N VAL A 189 -18.02 -14.36 -4.61
CA VAL A 189 -18.74 -13.59 -3.60
C VAL A 189 -20.22 -13.99 -3.58
N LYS A 190 -20.85 -14.14 -4.76
CA LYS A 190 -22.26 -14.53 -4.82
C LYS A 190 -22.49 -15.94 -4.28
N LYS A 191 -21.61 -16.90 -4.55
CA LYS A 191 -21.68 -18.25 -3.96
C LYS A 191 -21.55 -18.21 -2.43
N HIS A 192 -20.62 -17.40 -1.91
CA HIS A 192 -20.43 -17.20 -0.47
C HIS A 192 -21.68 -16.60 0.19
N SER A 193 -22.23 -15.54 -0.39
CA SER A 193 -23.48 -14.91 0.06
C SER A 193 -24.67 -15.88 0.01
N ASN A 194 -24.79 -16.70 -1.05
CA ASN A 194 -25.85 -17.71 -1.15
C ASN A 194 -25.74 -18.81 -0.08
N ALA A 195 -24.54 -19.05 0.46
CA ALA A 195 -24.34 -19.94 1.60
C ALA A 195 -24.69 -19.29 2.95
N GLY A 196 -25.12 -18.02 2.97
CA GLY A 196 -25.51 -17.29 4.18
C GLY A 196 -24.32 -16.83 5.03
N LEU A 197 -23.12 -16.76 4.45
CA LEU A 197 -21.89 -16.38 5.15
C LEU A 197 -21.61 -14.89 5.02
N LEU A 198 -20.98 -14.33 6.07
CA LEU A 198 -20.72 -12.90 6.21
C LEU A 198 -19.50 -12.47 5.38
N TYR A 199 -19.68 -11.44 4.55
CA TYR A 199 -18.61 -10.73 3.87
C TYR A 199 -18.54 -9.26 4.31
N ILE A 200 -17.42 -8.88 4.92
CA ILE A 200 -17.10 -7.48 5.27
C ILE A 200 -16.04 -6.95 4.30
N THR A 201 -16.30 -5.77 3.73
CA THR A 201 -15.30 -5.01 3.00
C THR A 201 -14.91 -3.74 3.74
N VAL A 202 -13.61 -3.47 3.79
CA VAL A 202 -13.05 -2.21 4.29
C VAL A 202 -12.36 -1.47 3.15
N LEU A 203 -12.95 -0.36 2.73
CA LEU A 203 -12.45 0.51 1.67
C LEU A 203 -11.37 1.42 2.23
N THR A 204 -10.17 1.34 1.65
CA THR A 204 -9.02 2.18 2.02
C THR A 204 -8.61 3.08 0.85
N ASP A 205 -7.91 4.18 1.15
CA ASP A 205 -7.41 5.09 0.11
C ASP A 205 -6.20 4.50 -0.64
N PRO A 206 -6.22 4.42 -1.98
CA PRO A 206 -7.37 4.62 -2.87
C PRO A 206 -8.11 3.29 -3.10
N THR A 207 -9.43 3.29 -3.30
CA THR A 207 -10.18 2.16 -3.86
C THR A 207 -10.96 2.66 -5.07
N THR A 208 -10.45 2.39 -6.28
CA THR A 208 -10.96 2.96 -7.53
C THR A 208 -11.13 1.90 -8.65
N GLY A 209 -11.84 2.29 -9.71
CA GLY A 209 -11.94 1.52 -10.95
C GLY A 209 -12.62 0.16 -10.80
N GLY A 210 -12.05 -0.86 -11.45
CA GLY A 210 -12.65 -2.20 -11.50
C GLY A 210 -12.81 -2.87 -10.13
N VAL A 211 -11.96 -2.57 -9.15
CA VAL A 211 -12.08 -3.10 -7.79
C VAL A 211 -13.32 -2.51 -7.10
N THR A 212 -13.50 -1.18 -7.16
CA THR A 212 -14.70 -0.50 -6.64
C THR A 212 -15.97 -1.00 -7.32
N ALA A 213 -15.94 -1.17 -8.64
CA ALA A 213 -17.09 -1.62 -9.42
C ALA A 213 -17.35 -3.15 -9.34
N SER A 214 -16.66 -3.87 -8.45
CA SER A 214 -16.84 -5.31 -8.26
C SER A 214 -16.88 -5.66 -6.77
N PHE A 215 -16.03 -6.58 -6.32
CA PHE A 215 -16.11 -7.18 -4.98
C PHE A 215 -16.05 -6.15 -3.84
N ALA A 216 -15.37 -5.01 -4.03
CA ALA A 216 -15.30 -3.99 -2.99
C ALA A 216 -16.68 -3.40 -2.59
N MET A 217 -17.67 -3.47 -3.49
CA MET A 217 -19.03 -2.97 -3.25
C MET A 217 -20.07 -4.09 -3.07
N LEU A 218 -19.63 -5.34 -2.91
CA LEU A 218 -20.49 -6.51 -2.74
C LEU A 218 -20.46 -7.08 -1.32
N GLY A 219 -19.87 -6.37 -0.36
CA GLY A 219 -19.89 -6.75 1.06
C GLY A 219 -21.27 -6.59 1.67
N ASP A 220 -21.63 -7.48 2.58
CA ASP A 220 -22.82 -7.32 3.44
C ASP A 220 -22.66 -6.09 4.34
N ILE A 221 -21.43 -5.84 4.79
CA ILE A 221 -21.03 -4.64 5.52
C ILE A 221 -19.87 -3.99 4.77
N ILE A 222 -20.04 -2.73 4.40
CA ILE A 222 -19.02 -1.91 3.75
C ILE A 222 -18.60 -0.81 4.72
N LEU A 223 -17.35 -0.86 5.17
CA LEU A 223 -16.72 0.14 6.00
C LEU A 223 -15.84 1.04 5.14
N LEU A 224 -15.94 2.35 5.33
CA LEU A 224 -15.11 3.34 4.63
C LEU A 224 -14.29 4.11 5.65
N ASN A 225 -12.98 4.16 5.44
CA ASN A 225 -12.14 5.05 6.23
C ASN A 225 -12.17 6.45 5.61
N LEU A 226 -13.05 7.31 6.12
CA LEU A 226 -13.10 8.73 5.75
C LEU A 226 -11.94 9.45 6.43
N SER A 227 -10.88 9.74 5.68
CA SER A 227 -9.94 10.78 6.09
C SER A 227 -10.63 12.14 5.89
N PRO A 228 -10.64 13.01 6.90
CA PRO A 228 -11.22 14.36 6.79
C PRO A 228 -10.40 15.30 5.89
#